data_AF-A0A7J6VHZ0-F1
#
_entry.id   AF-A0A7J6VHZ0-F1
#
_cell.length_a   1.000
_cell.length_b   1.000
_cell.length_c   1.000
_cell.angle_alpha   90.00
_cell.angle_beta   90.00
_cell.angle_gamma   90.00
#
_symmetry.space_group_name_H-M   'P 1'
#
loop_
_entity.id
_entity.type
_entity.pdbx_description
1 polymer ?
#
loop_
_entity_poly.entity_id
_entity_poly.type
_entity_poly.pdbx_seq_one_letter_code
_entity_poly.pdbx_strand_id
1 'polypeptide(L)'
;MALSDLERKVAEHETVDLVTVAQAIHWFDLPTFYQQVKWVLKKPNGVLAVWCYLEPVVNEAVDTVYWKLYNESGPYWDPARKLVDD
;
A
#
# COMPACT_ATOMS: atom_id res chain seq x y z
N MET A 1 -8.35 -0.71 14.78
CA MET A 1 -8.41 0.55 15.55
C MET A 1 -9.87 0.98 15.64
N ALA A 2 -10.36 1.37 16.82
CA ALA A 2 -11.73 1.89 16.96
C ALA A 2 -11.86 3.26 16.27
N LEU A 3 -13.06 3.65 15.85
CA LEU A 3 -13.30 4.95 15.19
C LEU A 3 -12.92 6.14 16.09
N SER A 4 -13.13 6.02 17.41
CA SER A 4 -12.71 7.03 18.37
C SER A 4 -11.19 7.22 18.44
N ASP A 5 -10.42 6.15 18.25
CA ASP A 5 -8.96 6.24 18.14
C ASP A 5 -8.54 6.85 16.81
N LEU A 6 -9.27 6.55 15.72
CA LEU A 6 -9.02 7.12 14.40
C LEU A 6 -9.25 8.64 14.40
N GLU A 7 -10.37 9.07 14.96
CA GLU A 7 -10.72 10.49 15.12
C GLU A 7 -9.65 11.25 15.90
N ARG A 8 -9.23 10.68 17.04
CA ARG A 8 -8.24 11.31 17.92
C ARG A 8 -6.82 11.36 17.33
N LYS A 9 -6.42 10.32 16.58
CA LYS A 9 -5.02 10.15 16.14
C LYS A 9 -4.76 10.58 14.71
N VAL A 10 -5.79 10.59 13.86
CA VAL A 10 -5.63 10.75 12.41
C VAL A 10 -6.38 11.97 11.91
N ALA A 11 -7.72 11.94 11.93
CA ALA A 11 -8.55 13.02 11.41
C ALA A 11 -10.01 12.86 11.85
N GLU A 12 -10.73 13.96 11.92
CA GLU A 12 -12.19 13.97 12.15
C GLU A 12 -12.94 13.32 10.97
N HIS A 13 -14.18 12.88 11.25
CA HIS A 13 -15.06 12.26 10.25
C HIS A 13 -15.22 13.14 9.01
N GLU A 14 -15.03 12.56 7.81
CA GLU A 14 -15.23 13.23 6.52
C GLU A 14 -14.43 14.53 6.34
N THR A 15 -13.20 14.60 6.84
CA THR A 15 -12.33 15.80 6.72
C THR A 15 -11.12 15.63 5.82
N VAL A 16 -10.79 14.42 5.39
CA VAL A 16 -9.60 14.12 4.59
C VAL A 16 -9.92 14.15 3.09
N ASP A 17 -9.18 14.93 2.31
CA ASP A 17 -9.36 14.97 0.85
C ASP A 17 -8.69 13.78 0.14
N LEU A 18 -7.55 13.31 0.65
CA LEU A 18 -6.73 12.27 0.02
C LEU A 18 -6.08 11.36 1.07
N VAL A 19 -6.27 10.05 0.93
CA VAL A 19 -5.48 9.03 1.60
C VAL A 19 -4.58 8.36 0.57
N THR A 20 -3.31 8.23 0.89
CA THR A 20 -2.33 7.57 0.02
C THR A 20 -1.76 6.32 0.67
N VAL A 21 -1.53 5.29 -0.15
CA VAL A 21 -0.73 4.13 0.24
C VAL A 21 0.31 3.91 -0.85
N ALA A 22 1.53 4.37 -0.58
CA ALA A 22 2.68 4.13 -1.44
C ALA A 22 3.35 2.83 -0.99
N GLN A 23 3.00 1.71 -1.63
CA GLN A 23 3.57 0.36 -1.48
C GLN A 23 2.99 -0.53 -0.37
N ALA A 24 2.66 0.02 0.80
CA ALA A 24 2.44 -0.80 2.00
C ALA A 24 1.10 -1.57 2.07
N ILE A 25 0.24 -1.51 1.03
CA ILE A 25 -1.14 -2.02 1.14
C ILE A 25 -1.21 -3.53 1.46
N HIS A 26 -0.21 -4.30 1.04
CA HIS A 26 -0.12 -5.73 1.30
C HIS A 26 -0.02 -6.10 2.79
N TRP A 27 0.40 -5.16 3.65
CA TRP A 27 0.49 -5.39 5.10
C TRP A 27 -0.82 -5.11 5.85
N PHE A 28 -1.83 -4.55 5.18
CA PHE A 28 -3.02 -4.05 5.85
C PHE A 28 -4.12 -5.11 5.93
N ASP A 29 -4.88 -5.09 7.03
CA ASP A 29 -6.23 -5.65 7.06
C ASP A 29 -7.12 -4.78 6.15
N LEU A 30 -7.29 -5.19 4.90
CA LEU A 30 -7.98 -4.41 3.87
C LEU A 30 -9.45 -4.10 4.24
N PRO A 31 -10.27 -5.06 4.72
CA PRO A 31 -11.62 -4.74 5.17
C PRO A 31 -11.67 -3.64 6.22
N THR A 32 -10.84 -3.74 7.26
CA THR A 32 -10.78 -2.74 8.34
C THR A 32 -10.26 -1.40 7.82
N PHE A 33 -9.19 -1.43 7.01
CA PHE A 33 -8.59 -0.24 6.41
C PHE A 33 -9.59 0.52 5.53
N TYR A 34 -10.30 -0.18 4.63
CA TYR A 34 -11.27 0.46 3.74
C TYR A 34 -12.45 1.08 4.49
N GLN A 35 -12.90 0.47 5.60
CA GLN A 35 -13.91 1.09 6.46
C GLN A 35 -13.42 2.40 7.07
N GLN A 36 -12.18 2.41 7.58
CA GLN A 36 -11.57 3.61 8.17
C GLN A 36 -11.34 4.70 7.12
N VAL A 37 -10.84 4.35 5.93
CA VAL A 37 -10.65 5.29 4.82
C VAL A 37 -11.99 5.92 4.40
N LYS A 38 -13.04 5.12 4.25
CA LYS A 38 -14.39 5.63 3.93
C LYS A 38 -14.95 6.56 5.01
N TRP A 39 -14.54 6.36 6.26
CA TRP A 39 -14.98 7.18 7.39
C TRP A 39 -14.25 8.54 7.43
N VAL A 40 -12.94 8.59 7.16
CA VAL A 40 -12.18 9.86 7.17
C VAL A 40 -12.34 10.68 5.89
N LEU A 41 -12.58 10.05 4.75
CA LEU A 41 -12.60 10.73 3.46
C LEU A 41 -13.81 11.66 3.33
N LYS A 42 -13.57 12.90 2.90
CA LYS A 42 -14.60 13.87 2.53
C LYS A 42 -15.52 13.29 1.47
N LYS A 43 -16.82 13.56 1.60
CA LYS A 43 -17.81 13.24 0.58
C LYS A 43 -18.16 14.49 -0.24
N PRO A 44 -18.44 14.36 -1.55
CA PRO A 44 -18.40 13.12 -2.35
C PRO A 44 -17.03 12.81 -2.97
N ASN A 45 -16.03 13.68 -2.82
CA ASN A 45 -14.84 13.72 -3.70
C ASN A 45 -13.53 13.23 -3.05
N GLY A 46 -13.57 12.65 -1.86
CA GLY A 46 -12.38 12.11 -1.21
C GLY A 46 -11.78 10.95 -2.00
N VAL A 47 -10.44 10.91 -2.07
CA VAL A 47 -9.71 9.93 -2.89
C VAL A 47 -8.88 9.00 -2.02
N LEU A 48 -8.95 7.70 -2.31
CA LEU A 48 -7.91 6.74 -1.91
C LEU A 48 -7.03 6.47 -3.12
N ALA A 49 -5.75 6.84 -3.05
CA ALA A 49 -4.76 6.54 -4.08
C ALA A 49 -3.77 5.50 -3.55
N VAL A 50 -3.74 4.33 -4.18
CA VAL A 50 -2.84 3.24 -3.84
C VAL A 50 -1.93 3.00 -5.04
N TRP A 51 -0.62 2.97 -4.81
CA TRP A 51 0.36 2.69 -5.86
C TRP A 51 1.57 1.97 -5.30
N CYS A 52 2.30 1.29 -6.18
CA CYS A 52 3.58 0.68 -5.90
C CYS A 52 4.57 1.05 -7.01
N TYR A 53 5.84 0.73 -6.80
CA TYR A 53 6.83 0.68 -7.86
C TYR A 53 7.23 -0.78 -8.07
N LEU A 54 7.58 -1.10 -9.30
CA LEU A 54 8.08 -2.42 -9.70
C LEU A 54 9.60 -2.47 -9.59
N GLU A 55 10.19 -3.53 -10.13
CA GLU A 55 11.63 -3.77 -10.10
C GLU A 55 12.42 -2.65 -10.79
N PRO A 56 13.56 -2.22 -10.22
CA PRO A 56 14.42 -1.23 -10.85
C PRO A 56 15.05 -1.79 -12.13
N VAL A 57 15.25 -0.91 -13.11
CA VAL A 57 15.98 -1.20 -14.35
C VAL A 57 17.14 -0.21 -14.46
N VAL A 58 18.36 -0.70 -14.66
CA VAL A 58 19.58 0.12 -14.64
C VAL A 58 20.36 -0.03 -15.95
N ASN A 59 20.92 -1.21 -16.19
CA ASN A 59 21.62 -1.61 -17.42
C ASN A 59 21.84 -3.12 -17.41
N GLU A 60 22.20 -3.70 -18.56
CA GLU A 60 22.37 -5.14 -18.73
C GLU A 60 23.25 -5.80 -17.65
N ALA A 61 24.38 -5.18 -17.29
CA ALA A 61 25.31 -5.76 -16.31
C ALA A 61 24.70 -5.84 -14.89
N VAL A 62 23.98 -4.81 -14.47
CA VAL A 62 23.32 -4.77 -13.16
C VAL A 62 22.07 -5.65 -13.16
N ASP A 63 21.23 -5.51 -14.18
CA ASP A 63 19.94 -6.17 -14.27
C ASP A 63 20.09 -7.69 -14.34
N THR A 64 21.16 -8.21 -14.98
CA THR A 64 21.46 -9.64 -15.02
C THR A 64 21.68 -10.24 -13.64
N VAL A 65 22.45 -9.55 -12.78
CA VAL A 65 22.73 -10.01 -11.41
C VAL A 65 21.49 -9.84 -10.53
N TYR A 66 20.78 -8.73 -10.68
CA TYR A 66 19.54 -8.45 -9.95
C TYR A 66 18.48 -9.53 -10.21
N TRP A 67 18.17 -9.83 -11.48
CA TRP A 67 17.12 -10.78 -11.82
C TRP A 67 17.43 -12.20 -11.37
N LYS A 68 18.72 -12.60 -11.38
CA LYS A 68 19.12 -13.88 -10.80
C LYS A 68 18.76 -13.96 -9.31
N LEU A 69 19.20 -12.97 -8.53
CA LEU A 69 18.91 -12.92 -7.09
C LEU A 69 17.40 -12.83 -6.83
N TYR A 70 16.71 -11.98 -7.57
CA TYR A 70 15.27 -11.75 -7.43
C TYR A 70 14.49 -13.05 -7.62
N ASN A 71 14.70 -13.75 -8.74
CA ASN A 71 14.01 -15.00 -9.04
C ASN A 71 14.35 -16.12 -8.04
N GLU A 72 15.61 -16.25 -7.63
CA GLU A 72 16.03 -17.25 -6.64
C GLU A 72 15.48 -16.96 -5.23
N SER A 73 15.18 -15.70 -4.93
CA SER A 73 14.64 -15.29 -3.62
C SER A 73 13.13 -15.54 -3.44
N GLY A 74 12.40 -15.84 -4.52
CA GLY A 74 10.94 -16.03 -4.52
C GLY A 74 10.40 -16.96 -3.43
N PRO A 75 11.02 -18.13 -3.14
CA PRO A 75 10.58 -19.03 -2.06
C PRO A 75 10.62 -18.42 -0.64
N TYR A 76 11.33 -17.31 -0.46
CA TYR A 76 11.52 -16.65 0.84
C TYR A 76 10.66 -15.40 1.02
N TRP A 77 9.88 -15.01 0.01
CA TRP A 77 9.04 -13.82 0.10
C TRP A 77 7.78 -14.04 0.93
N ASP A 78 7.32 -12.98 1.58
CA ASP A 78 6.02 -12.99 2.23
C ASP A 78 4.91 -13.17 1.17
N PRO A 79 3.98 -14.12 1.34
CA PRO A 79 2.88 -14.32 0.41
C PRO A 79 2.03 -13.07 0.14
N ALA A 80 1.95 -12.15 1.11
CA ALA A 80 1.19 -10.92 0.97
C ALA A 80 1.75 -10.00 -0.13
N ARG A 81 3.06 -10.09 -0.42
CA ARG A 81 3.75 -9.27 -1.43
C ARG A 81 3.13 -9.40 -2.83
N LYS A 82 2.47 -10.52 -3.15
CA LYS A 82 1.77 -10.71 -4.44
C LYS A 82 0.79 -9.58 -4.78
N LEU A 83 0.18 -8.95 -3.76
CA LEU A 83 -0.73 -7.81 -3.96
C LEU A 83 -0.05 -6.55 -4.53
N VAL A 84 1.28 -6.51 -4.56
CA VAL A 84 2.07 -5.35 -5.02
C VAL A 84 3.15 -5.70 -6.04
N ASP A 85 3.25 -6.98 -6.42
CA ASP A 85 4.19 -7.48 -7.45
C ASP A 85 3.48 -7.90 -8.75
N ASP A 86 2.18 -8.27 -8.70
CA ASP A 86 1.37 -8.70 -9.87
C ASP A 86 0.61 -7.52 -10.53
#